data_AF-A0A7J9D073-F1
#
_entry.id   AF-A0A7J9D073-F1
#
_cell.length_a   1.000
_cell.length_b   1.000
_cell.length_c   1.000
_cell.angle_alpha   90.00
_cell.angle_beta   90.00
_cell.angle_gamma   90.00
#
_symmetry.space_group_name_H-M   'P 1'
#
loop_
_entity.id
_entity.type
_entity.pdbx_description
1 polymer ?
#
loop_
_entity_poly.entity_id
_entity_poly.type
_entity_poly.pdbx_seq_one_letter_code
_entity_poly.pdbx_strand_id
1 'polypeptide(L)'
;MTGEMIQIKAKEFLQKRYGNANFEYNFSIGWLEQLKARHEIKFYRRFGESGSIVMENIKDALPQIRAKLENFYWKDIYNMDEIVCKQIIHWLQSN
;
A
#
# COMPACT_ATOMS: atom_id res chain seq x y z
N MET A 1 -8.01 -2.78 -1.21
CA MET A 1 -9.08 -2.37 -0.27
C MET A 1 -8.46 -2.21 1.11
N THR A 2 -8.64 -1.08 1.80
CA THR A 2 -8.02 -0.80 3.11
C THR A 2 -9.05 -0.92 4.24
N GLY A 3 -8.58 -1.06 5.49
CA GLY A 3 -9.46 -1.12 6.67
C GLY A 3 -10.32 0.14 6.85
N GLU A 4 -9.72 1.31 6.61
CA GLU A 4 -10.41 2.61 6.66
C GLU A 4 -11.57 2.68 5.66
N MET A 5 -11.38 2.18 4.44
CA MET A 5 -12.44 2.16 3.42
C MET A 5 -13.65 1.32 3.88
N ILE A 6 -13.39 0.21 4.57
CA ILE A 6 -14.46 -0.65 5.12
C ILE A 6 -15.19 0.07 6.26
N GLN A 7 -14.47 0.77 7.12
CA GLN A 7 -15.08 1.56 8.22
C GLN A 7 -15.96 2.70 7.66
N ILE A 8 -15.50 3.41 6.63
CA ILE A 8 -16.27 4.47 5.95
C ILE A 8 -17.54 3.88 5.33
N LYS A 9 -17.42 2.78 4.58
CA LYS A 9 -18.58 2.13 3.95
C LYS A 9 -19.58 1.59 4.97
N ALA A 10 -19.12 1.11 6.12
CA ALA A 10 -19.98 0.66 7.20
C ALA A 10 -20.78 1.81 7.82
N LYS A 11 -20.16 3.00 7.99
CA LYS A 11 -20.86 4.23 8.41
C LYS A 11 -21.93 4.64 7.40
N GLU A 12 -21.57 4.74 6.12
CA GLU A 12 -22.52 5.09 5.04
C GLU A 12 -23.70 4.11 4.99
N PHE A 13 -23.42 2.81 5.15
CA PHE A 13 -24.45 1.77 5.15
C PHE A 13 -25.43 1.93 6.31
N LEU A 14 -24.94 2.18 7.53
CA LEU A 14 -25.80 2.44 8.69
C LEU A 14 -26.66 3.69 8.50
N GLN A 15 -26.07 4.79 8.04
CA GLN A 15 -26.79 6.04 7.77
C GLN A 15 -27.89 5.84 6.72
N LYS A 16 -27.60 5.10 5.64
CA LYS A 16 -28.58 4.81 4.59
C LYS A 16 -29.71 3.92 5.09
N ARG A 17 -29.43 2.97 5.98
CA ARG A 17 -30.42 1.97 6.43
C ARG A 17 -31.32 2.47 7.54
N TYR A 18 -30.78 3.27 8.45
CA TYR A 18 -31.46 3.68 9.69
C TYR A 18 -31.62 5.20 9.82
N GLY A 19 -31.25 5.97 8.79
CA GLY A 19 -31.36 7.43 8.78
C GLY A 19 -30.31 8.12 9.67
N ASN A 20 -30.58 9.38 10.01
CA ASN A 20 -29.68 10.24 10.81
C ASN A 20 -29.77 9.95 12.32
N ALA A 21 -30.04 8.70 12.69
CA ALA A 21 -29.93 8.30 14.08
C ALA A 21 -28.47 8.47 14.51
N ASN A 22 -28.25 9.26 15.56
CA ASN A 22 -26.94 9.50 16.18
C ASN A 22 -26.41 8.19 16.79
N PHE A 23 -25.98 7.29 15.93
CA PHE A 23 -25.18 6.15 16.34
C PHE A 23 -23.77 6.69 16.52
N GLU A 24 -23.37 6.94 17.77
CA GLU A 24 -21.96 7.03 18.16
C GLU A 24 -21.26 5.65 18.02
N TYR A 25 -21.57 4.93 16.94
CA TYR A 25 -20.98 3.63 16.70
C TYR A 25 -19.58 3.84 16.14
N ASN A 26 -18.60 3.63 17.01
CA ASN A 26 -17.21 3.66 16.61
C ASN A 26 -16.84 2.32 15.97
N PHE A 27 -16.66 2.33 14.65
CA PHE A 27 -16.14 1.20 13.88
C PHE A 27 -14.64 1.02 14.16
N SER A 28 -14.30 0.61 15.39
CA SER A 28 -12.94 0.47 15.87
C SER A 28 -12.16 -0.60 15.10
N ILE A 29 -10.84 -0.62 15.30
CA ILE A 29 -9.97 -1.67 14.74
C ILE A 29 -10.41 -3.05 15.24
N GLY A 30 -10.73 -3.18 16.53
CA GLY A 30 -11.20 -4.45 17.10
C GLY A 30 -12.54 -4.92 16.53
N TRP A 31 -13.48 -4.01 16.25
CA TRP A 31 -14.71 -4.35 15.52
C TRP A 31 -14.38 -4.89 14.12
N LEU A 32 -13.47 -4.23 13.41
CA LEU A 32 -13.07 -4.62 12.07
C LEU A 32 -12.37 -5.98 12.06
N GLU A 33 -11.53 -6.27 13.05
CA GLU A 33 -10.88 -7.58 13.21
C GLU A 33 -11.89 -8.70 13.50
N GLN A 34 -12.84 -8.46 14.39
CA GLN A 34 -13.91 -9.43 14.66
C GLN A 34 -14.81 -9.65 13.44
N LEU A 35 -15.14 -8.59 12.69
CA LEU A 35 -15.88 -8.70 11.43
C LEU A 35 -15.14 -9.59 10.44
N LYS A 36 -13.84 -9.37 10.27
CA LYS A 36 -13.00 -10.20 9.40
C LYS A 36 -12.95 -11.64 9.86
N ALA A 37 -12.80 -11.89 11.15
CA ALA A 37 -12.76 -13.24 11.72
C ALA A 37 -14.08 -13.99 11.52
N ARG A 38 -15.22 -13.33 11.78
CA ARG A 38 -16.56 -13.94 11.65
C ARG A 38 -16.92 -14.31 10.21
N HIS A 39 -16.44 -13.53 9.25
CA HIS A 39 -16.76 -13.72 7.82
C HIS A 39 -15.58 -14.25 7.01
N GLU A 40 -14.53 -14.73 7.69
CA GLU A 40 -13.30 -15.25 7.07
C GLU A 40 -12.67 -14.32 6.02
N ILE A 41 -12.82 -13.00 6.21
CA ILE A 41 -12.27 -11.98 5.30
C ILE A 41 -10.76 -11.88 5.54
N LYS A 42 -9.99 -12.54 4.68
CA LYS A 42 -8.53 -12.55 4.74
C LYS A 42 -7.95 -11.44 3.86
N PHE A 43 -6.99 -10.70 4.41
CA PHE A 43 -6.20 -9.73 3.67
C PHE A 43 -4.90 -10.37 3.23
N TYR A 44 -4.76 -10.58 1.94
CA TYR A 44 -3.50 -11.00 1.36
C TYR A 44 -2.79 -9.77 0.80
N ARG A 45 -1.60 -9.47 1.33
CA ARG A 45 -0.68 -8.55 0.66
C ARG A 45 -0.12 -9.31 -0.54
N ARG A 46 -0.70 -9.11 -1.71
CA ARG A 46 -0.07 -9.55 -2.96
C ARG A 46 1.12 -8.62 -3.20
N PHE A 47 2.32 -9.13 -3.01
CA PHE A 47 3.49 -8.52 -3.62
C PHE A 47 3.34 -8.74 -5.13
N GLY A 48 3.56 -7.69 -5.93
CA GLY A 48 3.67 -7.84 -7.38
C GLY A 48 4.95 -8.63 -7.73
N GLU A 49 5.52 -8.38 -8.92
CA GLU A 49 6.78 -9.02 -9.34
C GLU A 49 7.91 -8.89 -8.30
N SER A 50 7.87 -7.85 -7.46
CA SER A 50 8.79 -7.63 -6.33
C SER A 50 8.87 -8.79 -5.32
N GLY A 51 7.82 -9.62 -5.23
CA GLY A 51 7.80 -10.81 -4.36
C GLY A 51 8.53 -12.03 -4.96
N SER A 52 8.83 -12.01 -6.26
CA SER A 52 9.53 -13.07 -6.99
C SER A 52 11.02 -12.81 -7.21
N ILE A 53 11.54 -11.67 -6.72
CA ILE A 53 12.92 -11.26 -6.97
C ILE A 53 13.85 -11.90 -5.94
N VAL A 54 14.89 -12.57 -6.43
CA VAL A 54 16.01 -13.07 -5.62
C VAL A 54 16.82 -11.89 -5.12
N MET A 55 16.96 -11.74 -3.80
CA MET A 55 17.61 -10.58 -3.18
C MET A 55 19.09 -10.46 -3.55
N GLU A 56 19.78 -11.57 -3.83
CA GLU A 56 21.14 -11.56 -4.39
C GLU A 56 21.21 -10.78 -5.71
N ASN A 57 20.24 -10.97 -6.62
CA ASN A 57 20.25 -10.29 -7.92
C ASN A 57 20.08 -8.77 -7.79
N ILE A 58 19.42 -8.30 -6.71
CA ILE A 58 19.27 -6.87 -6.43
C ILE A 58 20.63 -6.26 -6.03
N LYS A 59 21.45 -6.98 -5.26
CA LYS A 59 22.76 -6.48 -4.83
C LYS A 59 23.69 -6.22 -6.02
N ASP A 60 23.59 -7.03 -7.06
CA ASP A 60 24.43 -6.89 -8.26
C ASP A 60 23.84 -5.90 -9.28
N ALA A 61 22.50 -5.80 -9.36
CA ALA A 61 21.83 -4.90 -10.30
C ALA A 61 21.85 -3.43 -9.85
N LEU A 62 21.77 -3.15 -8.55
CA LEU A 62 21.71 -1.78 -8.03
C LEU A 62 22.93 -0.92 -8.38
N PRO A 63 24.18 -1.40 -8.23
CA PRO A 63 25.36 -0.64 -8.66
C PRO A 63 25.34 -0.31 -10.15
N GLN A 64 24.87 -1.24 -10.98
CA GLN A 64 24.79 -1.06 -12.44
C GLN A 64 23.74 0.00 -12.82
N ILE A 65 22.60 0.00 -12.11
CA ILE A 65 21.57 1.03 -12.30
C ILE A 65 22.11 2.40 -11.86
N ARG A 66 22.78 2.50 -10.70
CA ARG A 66 23.38 3.76 -10.22
C ARG A 66 24.39 4.32 -11.23
N ALA A 67 25.33 3.50 -11.69
CA ALA A 67 26.32 3.89 -12.69
C ALA A 67 25.69 4.37 -14.01
N LYS A 68 24.55 3.78 -14.41
CA LYS A 68 23.81 4.22 -15.59
C LYS A 68 23.13 5.57 -15.37
N LEU A 69 22.53 5.78 -14.18
CA LEU A 69 21.82 7.00 -13.82
C LEU A 69 22.75 8.22 -13.65
N GLU A 70 24.01 8.02 -13.27
CA GLU A 70 25.02 9.10 -13.19
C GLU A 70 25.23 9.86 -14.51
N ASN A 71 24.91 9.23 -15.65
CA ASN A 71 25.02 9.84 -16.97
C ASN A 71 23.83 10.73 -17.35
N PHE A 72 22.79 10.80 -16.51
CA PHE A 72 21.59 11.57 -16.76
C PHE A 72 21.42 12.64 -15.69
N TYR A 73 20.91 13.81 -16.10
CA TYR A 73 20.51 14.80 -15.10
C TYR A 73 19.26 14.34 -14.37
N TRP A 74 19.16 14.69 -13.10
CA TRP A 74 18.02 14.31 -12.24
C TRP A 74 16.64 14.67 -12.82
N LYS A 75 16.55 15.81 -13.51
CA LYS A 75 15.33 16.27 -14.18
C LYS A 75 14.87 15.34 -15.32
N ASP A 76 15.77 14.49 -15.82
CA ASP A 76 15.56 13.59 -16.94
C ASP A 76 15.35 12.12 -16.50
N ILE A 77 15.35 11.86 -15.17
CA ILE A 77 15.08 10.53 -14.59
C ILE A 77 13.62 10.47 -14.14
N TYR A 78 12.82 9.67 -14.85
CA TYR A 78 11.39 9.50 -14.56
C TYR A 78 11.08 8.09 -14.06
N ASN A 79 10.29 7.97 -12.99
CA ASN A 79 9.76 6.69 -12.53
C ASN A 79 8.50 6.35 -13.33
N MET A 80 8.55 5.28 -14.13
CA MET A 80 7.46 4.77 -14.98
C MET A 80 6.85 3.46 -14.44
N ASP A 81 6.71 3.34 -13.12
CA ASP A 81 6.01 2.23 -12.45
C ASP A 81 4.58 2.69 -12.04
N GLU A 82 3.59 1.82 -12.28
CA GLU A 82 2.15 2.09 -12.22
C GLU A 82 1.65 2.62 -10.87
N ILE A 83 2.31 2.36 -9.74
CA ILE A 83 1.91 2.94 -8.44
C ILE A 83 3.13 3.22 -7.57
N VAL A 84 3.81 4.35 -7.84
CA VAL A 84 4.58 5.12 -6.86
C VAL A 84 5.37 4.28 -5.83
N CYS A 85 6.44 3.61 -6.27
CA CYS A 85 7.48 3.18 -5.35
C CYS A 85 8.35 4.38 -4.91
N LYS A 86 7.78 5.25 -4.06
CA LYS A 86 8.53 6.29 -3.31
C LYS A 86 9.67 5.69 -2.46
N GLN A 87 9.65 4.38 -2.18
CA GLN A 87 10.69 3.72 -1.38
C GLN A 87 12.05 3.62 -2.07
N ILE A 88 12.12 3.42 -3.40
CA ILE A 88 13.41 3.19 -4.07
C ILE A 88 14.21 4.50 -4.16
N ILE A 89 13.54 5.61 -4.50
CA ILE A 89 14.20 6.94 -4.58
C ILE A 89 14.68 7.40 -3.20
N HIS A 90 13.85 7.27 -2.15
CA HIS A 90 14.26 7.63 -0.78
C HIS A 90 15.40 6.75 -0.25
N TRP A 91 15.43 5.47 -0.61
CA TRP A 91 16.51 4.56 -0.21
C TRP A 91 17.82 4.84 -0.95
N LEU A 92 17.75 5.20 -2.25
CA LEU A 92 18.91 5.69 -3.03
C LEU A 92 19.44 7.04 -2.51
N GLN A 93 18.60 7.86 -1.88
CA GLN A 93 19.03 9.13 -1.26
C GLN A 93 19.67 8.96 0.12
N SER A 94 19.47 7.82 0.78
CA SER A 94 19.89 7.59 2.18
C SER A 94 21.11 6.67 2.32
N ASN A 95 21.66 6.13 1.21
CA ASN A 95 22.88 5.31 1.13
C ASN A 95 23.61 5.57 -0.20
#